data_AF-A0A7X5F7M1-F1
#
_entry.id   AF-A0A7X5F7M1-F1
#
_cell.length_a   1.000
_cell.length_b   1.000
_cell.length_c   1.000
_cell.angle_alpha   90.00
_cell.angle_beta   90.00
_cell.angle_gamma   90.00
#
_symmetry.space_group_name_H-M   'P 1'
#
loop_
_entity.id
_entity.type
_entity.pdbx_description
1 polymer ?
#
loop_
_entity_poly.entity_id
_entity_poly.type
_entity_poly.pdbx_seq_one_letter_code
_entity_poly.pdbx_strand_id
1 'polypeptide(L)' 'MSQDKLIKLVAVGNAEGVGKGHIYWAHKNKRKHADKKFEFKKFNPITQTHMVYKEKK' A
#
# COMPACT_ATOMS: atom_id res chain seq x y z
N MET A 1 -6.44 -19.16 3.39
CA MET A 1 -6.30 -17.70 3.18
C MET A 1 -6.73 -17.39 1.74
N SER A 2 -7.88 -16.73 1.52
CA SER A 2 -8.42 -16.49 0.17
C SER A 2 -7.76 -15.28 -0.51
N GLN A 3 -7.45 -15.42 -1.81
CA GLN A 3 -6.96 -14.33 -2.68
C GLN A 3 -7.99 -13.20 -2.84
N ASP A 4 -9.29 -13.47 -2.63
CA ASP A 4 -10.34 -12.46 -2.75
C ASP A 4 -10.17 -11.29 -1.79
N LYS A 5 -9.45 -11.49 -0.69
CA LYS A 5 -9.18 -10.46 0.32
C LYS A 5 -7.81 -9.80 0.16
N LEU A 6 -7.01 -10.23 -0.82
CA LEU A 6 -5.69 -9.69 -1.07
C LEU A 6 -5.81 -8.31 -1.72
N ILE A 7 -5.04 -7.35 -1.23
CA ILE A 7 -4.94 -5.99 -1.76
C ILE A 7 -3.47 -5.60 -1.94
N LYS A 8 -3.25 -4.71 -2.90
CA LYS A 8 -1.93 -4.17 -3.22
C LYS A 8 -1.81 -2.78 -2.62
N LEU A 9 -0.79 -2.55 -1.80
CA LEU A 9 -0.43 -1.23 -1.29
C LEU A 9 0.78 -0.74 -2.08
N VAL A 10 0.65 0.37 -2.80
CA VAL A 10 1.70 0.92 -3.67
C VAL A 10 2.25 2.22 -3.07
N ALA A 11 3.57 2.34 -3.02
CA ALA A 11 4.25 3.56 -2.60
C ALA A 11 3.96 4.71 -3.57
N VAL A 12 3.58 5.87 -3.03
CA VAL A 12 3.32 7.08 -3.81
C VAL A 12 4.61 7.68 -4.39
N GLY A 13 5.73 7.49 -3.69
CA GLY A 13 7.05 8.09 -4.00
C GLY A 13 7.29 9.40 -3.23
N ASN A 14 8.55 9.86 -3.21
CA ASN A 14 8.92 11.20 -2.73
C ASN A 14 8.78 12.26 -3.85
N ALA A 15 9.09 13.52 -3.53
CA ALA A 15 9.03 14.65 -4.47
C ALA A 15 9.92 14.47 -5.72
N GLU A 16 10.98 13.66 -5.62
CA GLU A 16 11.91 13.32 -6.70
C GLU A 16 11.49 12.06 -7.48
N GLY A 17 10.36 11.45 -7.13
CA GLY A 17 9.84 10.23 -7.77
C GLY A 17 10.57 8.94 -7.37
N VAL A 18 11.56 9.02 -6.49
CA VAL A 18 12.33 7.88 -5.98
C VAL A 18 11.47 7.05 -5.02
N GLY A 19 11.56 5.72 -5.14
CA GLY A 19 10.83 4.77 -4.31
C GLY A 19 9.36 4.56 -4.70
N LYS A 20 8.88 5.21 -5.75
CA LYS A 20 7.55 4.92 -6.32
C LYS A 20 7.52 3.50 -6.88
N GLY A 21 6.43 2.78 -6.62
CA GLY A 21 6.23 1.43 -7.17
C GLY A 21 6.65 0.27 -6.28
N HIS A 22 7.24 0.52 -5.10
CA HIS A 22 7.36 -0.53 -4.08
C HIS A 22 5.98 -1.00 -3.62
N ILE A 23 5.83 -2.31 -3.39
CA ILE A 23 4.54 -2.95 -3.19
C ILE A 23 4.55 -3.76 -1.90
N TYR A 24 3.53 -3.53 -1.08
CA TYR A 24 3.13 -4.46 -0.03
C TYR A 24 1.87 -5.19 -0.42
N TRP A 25 1.87 -6.50 -0.22
CA TRP A 25 0.66 -7.30 -0.25
C TRP A 25 0.09 -7.38 1.17
N ALA A 26 -1.19 -7.08 1.30
CA ALA A 26 -1.90 -7.13 2.57
C ALA A 26 -3.28 -7.74 2.39
N HIS A 27 -3.84 -8.29 3.48
CA HIS A 27 -5.22 -8.76 3.48
C HIS A 27 -6.15 -7.68 4.05
N LYS A 28 -7.25 -7.43 3.35
CA LYS A 28 -8.31 -6.52 3.78
C LYS A 28 -9.60 -7.29 4.03
N ASN A 29 -10.22 -7.03 5.17
CA ASN A 29 -11.58 -7.49 5.41
C ASN A 29 -12.57 -6.61 4.62
N LYS A 30 -12.86 -7.02 3.38
CA LYS A 30 -13.76 -6.30 2.47
C LYS A 30 -15.18 -6.14 3.01
N ARG A 31 -15.65 -6.99 3.94
CA ARG A 31 -16.98 -6.85 4.55
C ARG A 31 -17.08 -5.67 5.52
N LYS A 32 -16.01 -5.40 6.28
CA LYS A 32 -15.99 -4.31 7.28
C LYS A 32 -15.44 -3.00 6.74
N HIS A 33 -14.64 -3.05 5.67
CA HIS A 33 -13.91 -1.89 5.15
C HIS A 33 -14.13 -1.69 3.65
N ALA A 34 -15.32 -2.01 3.12
CA ALA A 34 -15.64 -1.90 1.70
C ALA A 34 -15.47 -0.47 1.17
N ASP A 35 -15.88 0.52 1.96
CA ASP A 35 -16.14 1.89 1.48
C ASP A 35 -14.88 2.78 1.45
N LYS A 36 -13.78 2.33 2.05
CA LYS A 36 -12.57 3.15 2.25
C LYS A 36 -11.37 2.50 1.61
N LYS A 37 -10.61 3.27 0.82
CA LYS A 37 -9.27 2.86 0.38
C LYS A 37 -8.29 3.10 1.53
N PHE A 38 -7.45 2.13 1.81
CA PHE A 38 -6.46 2.27 2.86
C PHE A 38 -5.27 3.12 2.39
N GLU A 39 -4.84 4.02 3.28
CA GLU A 39 -3.58 4.74 3.17
C GLU A 39 -2.80 4.54 4.48
N PHE A 40 -1.57 4.04 4.37
CA PHE A 40 -0.72 3.75 5.53
C PHE A 40 0.67 4.31 5.33
N LYS A 41 1.29 4.82 6.40
CA LYS A 41 2.73 5.09 6.41
C LYS A 41 3.48 3.78 6.70
N LYS A 42 4.28 3.31 5.74
CA LYS A 42 5.14 2.13 5.90
C LYS A 42 6.56 2.44 5.44
N PHE A 43 7.51 1.69 5.95
CA PHE A 43 8.90 1.77 5.50
C PHE A 43 9.01 1.43 4.01
N ASN A 44 9.85 2.13 3.27
CA ASN A 44 10.22 1.79 1.90
C ASN A 44 11.71 1.43 1.88
N PRO A 45 12.09 0.20 1.49
CA PRO A 45 13.49 -0.22 1.51
C PRO A 45 14.35 0.51 0.47
N ILE A 46 13.75 1.03 -0.61
CA ILE A 46 14.47 1.73 -1.69
C ILE A 46 14.95 3.10 -1.22
N THR A 47 14.07 3.85 -0.55
CA THR A 47 14.36 5.20 -0.05
C THR A 47 14.76 5.22 1.42
N GLN A 48 14.80 4.04 2.05
CA GLN A 48 15.12 3.82 3.47
C GLN A 48 14.33 4.72 4.44
N THR A 49 13.10 5.09 4.07
CA THR A 49 12.28 6.08 4.78
C THR A 49 10.83 5.64 4.83
N HIS A 50 10.07 6.13 5.83
CA HIS A 50 8.64 5.87 5.92
C HIS A 50 7.86 6.74 4.94
N MET A 51 7.08 6.10 4.08
CA MET A 51 6.31 6.74 3.02
C MET A 51 4.85 6.32 3.08
N VAL A 52 3.99 7.14 2.46
CA VAL A 52 2.58 6.81 2.32
C VAL A 52 2.43 5.78 1.19
N TYR A 53 1.77 4.67 1.53
CA TYR A 53 1.32 3.65 0.61
C TYR A 53 -0.18 3.74 0.46
N LYS A 54 -0.67 3.65 -0.78
CA LYS A 54 -2.09 3.70 -1.10
C LYS A 54 -2.57 2.36 -1.65
N GLU A 55 -3.79 1.99 -1.28
CA GLU A 55 -4.46 0.82 -1.82
C GLU A 55 -4.72 0.99 -3.32
N LYS A 56 -4.22 0.03 -4.10
CA LYS A 56 -4.49 -0.15 -5.52
C LYS A 56 -5.21 -1.48 -5.71
N LYS A 57 -6.18 -1.47 -6.63
CA LYS A 57 -6.95 -2.66 -7.01
C LYS A 57 -6.08 -3.63 -7.78
#